data_AF-A0A1H4A0N1-F1
#
_entry.id   AF-A0A1H4A0N1-F1
#
_cell.length_a   1.000
_cell.length_b   1.000
_cell.length_c   1.000
_cell.angle_alpha   90.00
_cell.angle_beta   90.00
_cell.angle_gamma   90.00
#
_symmetry.space_group_name_H-M   'P 1'
#
loop_
_entity.id
_entity.type
_entity.pdbx_description
1 polymer ?
#
loop_
_entity_poly.entity_id
_entity_poly.type
_entity_poly.pdbx_seq_one_letter_code
_entity_poly.pdbx_strand_id
1 'polypeptide(L)'
;MLKKFKGKYYYQVIIILSAVLIFSQERIYYWAFPPGRKFGTAFNEERKRIGIATLPADWETKDRYTETKNWHPPVSPDTGAFRSSKTVIVNDDGEITYDGDIYMKIKGKEHESLIVGYKFGDKGGWECKYYSSVLNRQALEMTKPQADSVIQNWGLKEE
;
A
#
# COMPACT_ATOMS: atom_id res chain seq x y z
N MET A 1 -20.36 -46.54 -6.77
CA MET A 1 -21.54 -46.70 -7.66
C MET A 1 -22.42 -45.45 -7.52
N LEU A 2 -22.11 -44.37 -8.25
CA LEU A 2 -22.89 -43.13 -8.23
C LEU A 2 -24.21 -43.34 -9.00
N LYS A 3 -25.32 -43.44 -8.26
CA LYS A 3 -26.67 -43.53 -8.84
C LYS A 3 -26.95 -42.29 -9.70
N LYS A 4 -27.38 -42.53 -10.94
CA LYS A 4 -27.77 -41.54 -11.95
C LYS A 4 -28.89 -40.63 -11.42
N PHE A 5 -28.55 -39.49 -10.83
CA PHE A 5 -29.46 -38.35 -10.67
C PHE A 5 -29.62 -37.63 -12.03
N LYS A 6 -30.25 -38.29 -13.01
CA LYS A 6 -30.76 -37.62 -14.22
C LYS A 6 -32.16 -37.07 -13.91
N GLY A 7 -32.23 -36.14 -12.96
CA GLY A 7 -33.44 -35.37 -12.69
C GLY A 7 -33.60 -34.25 -13.71
N LYS A 8 -34.84 -33.89 -14.07
CA LYS A 8 -35.23 -32.78 -14.97
C LYS A 8 -34.52 -31.45 -14.66
N TYR A 9 -33.99 -31.31 -13.44
CA TYR A 9 -33.33 -30.11 -12.92
C TYR A 9 -31.80 -30.18 -12.88
N TYR A 10 -31.18 -31.29 -13.31
CA TYR A 10 -29.73 -31.47 -13.26
C TYR A 10 -28.96 -30.36 -13.99
N TYR A 11 -29.40 -30.03 -15.20
CA TYR A 11 -28.79 -28.95 -15.99
C TYR A 11 -29.01 -27.57 -15.37
N GLN A 12 -30.16 -27.34 -14.75
CA GLN A 12 -30.47 -26.06 -14.08
C GLN A 12 -29.60 -25.89 -12.83
N VAL A 13 -29.39 -26.96 -12.05
CA VAL A 13 -28.49 -26.97 -10.89
C VAL A 13 -27.04 -26.72 -11.32
N ILE A 14 -26.57 -27.33 -12.40
CA ILE A 14 -25.23 -27.07 -12.94
C ILE A 14 -25.08 -25.61 -13.37
N ILE A 15 -26.07 -25.05 -14.09
CA ILE A 15 -26.01 -23.65 -14.54
C ILE A 15 -25.98 -22.70 -13.35
N ILE A 16 -26.80 -22.95 -12.32
CA ILE A 16 -26.81 -22.14 -11.09
C ILE A 16 -25.46 -22.26 -10.37
N LEU A 17 -24.91 -23.46 -10.22
CA LEU A 17 -23.59 -23.67 -9.59
C LEU A 17 -22.47 -22.99 -10.38
N SER A 18 -22.47 -23.10 -11.70
CA SER A 18 -21.50 -22.43 -12.57
C SER A 18 -21.62 -20.92 -12.47
N ALA A 19 -22.84 -20.37 -12.47
CA ALA A 19 -23.07 -18.93 -12.29
C ALA A 19 -22.57 -18.48 -10.92
N VAL A 20 -22.92 -19.19 -9.84
CA VAL A 20 -22.45 -18.88 -8.49
C VAL A 20 -20.92 -18.91 -8.45
N LEU A 21 -20.26 -19.92 -9.02
CA LEU A 21 -18.81 -19.99 -9.07
C LEU A 21 -18.18 -18.83 -9.84
N ILE A 22 -18.73 -18.46 -11.01
CA ILE A 22 -18.25 -17.32 -11.81
C ILE A 22 -18.39 -16.01 -11.02
N PHE A 23 -19.56 -15.77 -10.41
CA PHE A 23 -19.82 -14.53 -9.64
C PHE A 23 -19.13 -14.49 -8.28
N SER A 24 -18.71 -15.64 -7.73
CA SER A 24 -18.00 -15.71 -6.45
C SER A 24 -16.49 -15.96 -6.59
N GLN A 25 -15.97 -16.09 -7.82
CA GLN A 25 -14.56 -16.36 -8.11
C GLN A 25 -13.65 -15.33 -7.44
N GLU A 26 -13.95 -14.03 -7.57
CA GLU A 26 -13.20 -12.98 -6.90
C GLU A 26 -13.21 -13.16 -5.38
N ARG A 27 -14.39 -13.37 -4.80
CA ARG A 27 -14.56 -13.51 -3.35
C ARG A 27 -13.82 -14.72 -2.78
N ILE A 28 -13.82 -15.84 -3.50
CA ILE A 28 -13.09 -17.07 -3.14
C ILE A 28 -11.58 -16.84 -3.29
N TYR A 29 -11.15 -16.17 -4.35
CA TYR A 29 -9.74 -15.81 -4.57
C TYR A 29 -9.19 -14.93 -3.45
N TYR A 30 -9.92 -13.86 -3.09
CA TYR A 30 -9.54 -12.96 -1.99
C TYR A 30 -9.58 -13.62 -0.61
N TRP A 31 -10.40 -14.66 -0.44
CA TRP A 31 -10.44 -15.45 0.80
C TRP A 31 -9.23 -16.41 0.90
N ALA A 32 -8.85 -17.07 -0.20
CA ALA A 32 -7.71 -17.99 -0.23
C ALA A 32 -6.35 -17.26 -0.27
N PHE A 33 -6.30 -16.11 -0.95
CA PHE A 33 -5.12 -15.27 -1.13
C PHE A 33 -5.44 -13.83 -0.71
N PRO A 34 -5.45 -13.54 0.61
CA PRO A 34 -5.71 -12.20 1.08
C PRO A 34 -4.76 -11.20 0.43
N PRO A 35 -5.27 -10.08 -0.08
CA PRO A 35 -4.48 -9.11 -0.83
C PRO A 35 -3.23 -8.63 -0.07
N GLY A 36 -3.29 -8.54 1.26
CA GLY A 36 -2.15 -8.24 2.13
C GLY A 36 -0.93 -9.18 2.01
N ARG A 37 -1.06 -10.36 1.41
CA ARG A 37 0.07 -11.29 1.22
C ARG A 37 0.99 -10.97 0.04
N LYS A 38 0.54 -10.23 -0.99
CA LYS A 38 1.39 -9.89 -2.14
C LYS A 38 1.96 -8.48 -2.06
N PHE A 39 1.26 -7.56 -1.39
CA PHE A 39 1.64 -6.15 -1.29
C PHE A 39 1.53 -5.55 0.11
N GLY A 40 1.10 -6.34 1.10
CA GLY A 40 1.12 -5.95 2.51
C GLY A 40 2.46 -6.27 3.17
N THR A 41 2.42 -6.72 4.41
CA THR A 41 3.60 -6.97 5.26
C THR A 41 4.55 -8.00 4.66
N ALA A 42 4.06 -8.95 3.87
CA ALA A 42 4.89 -9.94 3.16
C ALA A 42 5.85 -9.31 2.13
N PHE A 43 5.54 -8.12 1.61
CA PHE A 43 6.42 -7.37 0.70
C PHE A 43 7.49 -6.55 1.45
N ASN A 44 7.51 -6.57 2.79
CA ASN A 44 8.46 -5.75 3.57
C ASN A 44 9.93 -6.11 3.34
N GLU A 45 10.26 -7.36 3.05
CA GLU A 45 11.65 -7.73 2.73
C GLU A 45 12.12 -7.05 1.43
N GLU A 46 11.24 -6.93 0.44
CA GLU A 46 11.53 -6.20 -0.79
C GLU A 46 11.59 -4.68 -0.54
N ARG A 47 10.72 -4.15 0.33
CA ARG A 47 10.81 -2.74 0.76
C ARG A 47 12.15 -2.44 1.40
N LYS A 48 12.63 -3.29 2.31
CA LYS A 48 13.96 -3.15 2.92
C LYS A 48 15.08 -3.20 1.88
N ARG A 49 15.01 -4.15 0.93
CA ARG A 49 15.99 -4.27 -0.16
C ARG A 49 16.10 -3.01 -1.00
N ILE A 50 14.97 -2.36 -1.29
CA ILE A 50 14.92 -1.13 -2.10
C ILE A 50 15.19 0.11 -1.23
N GLY A 51 14.99 0.04 0.08
CA GLY A 51 15.16 1.17 1.01
C GLY A 51 13.89 2.02 1.17
N ILE A 52 12.72 1.39 1.05
CA ILE A 52 11.39 1.92 1.37
C ILE A 52 11.02 1.49 2.80
N ALA A 53 10.33 2.34 3.55
CA ALA A 53 9.94 2.00 4.92
C ALA A 53 8.89 0.87 4.93
N THR A 54 9.02 -0.04 5.89
CA THR A 54 8.17 -1.24 5.97
C THR A 54 6.76 -0.90 6.46
N LEU A 55 5.79 -1.80 6.19
CA LEU A 55 4.49 -1.76 6.84
C LEU A 55 4.56 -2.44 8.22
N PRO A 56 3.85 -1.94 9.24
CA PRO A 56 3.83 -2.60 10.54
C PRO A 56 3.16 -3.97 10.46
N ALA A 57 3.54 -4.90 11.34
CA ALA A 57 3.14 -6.31 11.26
C ALA A 57 1.62 -6.53 11.41
N ASP A 58 0.94 -5.61 12.07
CA ASP A 58 -0.51 -5.57 12.27
C ASP A 58 -1.27 -4.88 11.13
N TRP A 59 -0.58 -4.51 10.04
CA TRP A 59 -1.23 -3.91 8.89
C TRP A 59 -2.13 -4.91 8.17
N GLU A 60 -3.42 -4.60 8.15
CA GLU A 60 -4.43 -5.29 7.38
C GLU A 60 -5.19 -4.30 6.48
N THR A 61 -5.46 -4.69 5.24
CA THR A 61 -6.36 -3.95 4.34
C THR A 61 -7.54 -4.83 3.98
N LYS A 62 -8.74 -4.24 4.01
CA LYS A 62 -9.99 -4.86 3.53
C LYS A 62 -10.28 -4.53 2.06
N ASP A 63 -9.44 -3.69 1.45
CA ASP A 63 -9.63 -3.15 0.11
C ASP A 63 -9.27 -4.21 -0.95
N ARG A 64 -9.81 -4.11 -2.17
CA ARG A 64 -9.58 -5.06 -3.29
C ARG A 64 -8.20 -4.97 -3.91
N TYR A 65 -7.64 -6.00 -4.53
CA TYR A 65 -6.21 -5.98 -4.93
C TYR A 65 -5.86 -4.87 -5.94
N THR A 66 -6.83 -4.32 -6.67
CA THR A 66 -6.66 -3.25 -7.65
C THR A 66 -6.78 -1.83 -7.08
N GLU A 67 -6.99 -1.71 -5.78
CA GLU A 67 -7.26 -0.42 -5.13
C GLU A 67 -6.01 0.18 -4.50
N THR A 68 -5.98 1.52 -4.43
CA THR A 68 -4.98 2.25 -3.65
C THR A 68 -5.18 1.93 -2.16
N LYS A 69 -4.10 1.48 -1.51
CA LYS A 69 -4.07 1.15 -0.09
C LYS A 69 -3.43 2.29 0.68
N ASN A 70 -4.12 2.80 1.69
CA ASN A 70 -3.54 3.78 2.59
C ASN A 70 -3.43 3.19 3.99
N TRP A 71 -2.26 3.36 4.59
CA TRP A 71 -2.03 3.15 6.00
C TRP A 71 -1.83 4.49 6.68
N HIS A 72 -2.41 4.63 7.86
CA HIS A 72 -2.17 5.74 8.76
C HIS A 72 -1.79 5.17 10.13
N PRO A 73 -0.86 5.79 10.87
CA PRO A 73 -0.63 5.41 12.24
C PRO A 73 -1.92 5.63 13.06
N PRO A 74 -2.17 4.81 14.09
CA PRO A 74 -3.39 4.93 14.90
C PRO A 74 -3.48 6.24 15.68
N VAL A 75 -2.34 6.90 15.91
CA VAL A 75 -2.23 8.18 16.60
C VAL A 75 -1.33 9.10 15.78
N SER A 76 -1.82 10.30 15.47
CA SER A 76 -1.02 11.38 14.86
C SER A 76 -0.64 12.39 15.94
N PRO A 77 0.67 12.59 16.22
CA PRO A 77 1.12 13.59 17.17
C PRO A 77 0.80 15.02 16.72
N ASP A 78 0.47 15.90 17.67
CA ASP A 78 0.30 17.34 17.41
C ASP A 78 1.65 18.10 17.33
N THR A 79 2.75 17.45 17.70
CA THR A 79 4.10 18.02 17.67
C THR A 79 5.15 16.95 17.36
N GLY A 80 6.33 17.38 16.92
CA GLY A 80 7.45 16.49 16.60
C GLY A 80 7.38 15.95 15.18
N ALA A 81 8.26 15.01 14.86
CA ALA A 81 8.29 14.35 13.56
C ALA A 81 7.65 12.97 13.66
N PHE A 82 6.92 12.55 12.63
CA PHE A 82 6.28 11.25 12.56
C PHE A 82 5.99 10.86 11.11
N ARG A 83 5.75 9.56 10.90
CA ARG A 83 5.25 9.03 9.63
C ARG A 83 3.73 9.21 9.61
N SER A 84 3.23 10.05 8.72
CA SER A 84 1.81 10.45 8.63
C SER A 84 0.97 9.42 7.86
N SER A 85 1.52 8.86 6.79
CA SER A 85 0.85 7.81 6.03
C SER A 85 1.81 6.99 5.19
N LYS A 86 1.33 5.83 4.76
CA LYS A 86 1.88 5.06 3.63
C LYS A 86 0.80 4.86 2.58
N THR A 87 1.17 4.98 1.32
CA THR A 87 0.30 4.69 0.17
C THR A 87 0.93 3.61 -0.69
N VAL A 88 0.17 2.57 -0.98
CA VAL A 88 0.55 1.49 -1.92
C VAL A 88 -0.49 1.45 -3.04
N ILE A 89 -0.08 1.67 -4.28
CA ILE A 89 -0.95 1.57 -5.45
C ILE A 89 -0.63 0.27 -6.16
N VAL A 90 -1.66 -0.48 -6.51
CA VAL A 90 -1.57 -1.79 -7.14
C VAL A 90 -2.41 -1.77 -8.43
N ASN A 91 -1.90 -2.37 -9.50
CA ASN A 91 -2.60 -2.46 -10.79
C ASN A 91 -3.58 -3.65 -10.84
N ASP A 92 -4.24 -3.80 -11.99
CA ASP A 92 -5.20 -4.87 -12.28
C ASP A 92 -4.57 -6.28 -12.32
N ASP A 93 -3.25 -6.38 -12.42
CA ASP A 93 -2.48 -7.63 -12.35
C ASP A 93 -2.01 -7.96 -10.92
N GLY A 94 -2.40 -7.12 -9.95
CA GLY A 94 -2.01 -7.28 -8.54
C GLY A 94 -0.52 -7.01 -8.31
N GLU A 95 0.10 -6.15 -9.12
CA GLU A 95 1.48 -5.69 -8.98
C GLU A 95 1.51 -4.27 -8.40
N ILE A 96 2.45 -4.02 -7.48
CA ILE A 96 2.64 -2.68 -6.91
C ILE A 96 3.20 -1.78 -8.01
N THR A 97 2.51 -0.68 -8.30
CA THR A 97 2.96 0.36 -9.24
C THR A 97 3.57 1.56 -8.52
N TYR A 98 3.20 1.76 -7.25
CA TYR A 98 3.74 2.81 -6.39
C TYR A 98 3.73 2.39 -4.93
N ASP A 99 4.81 2.68 -4.20
CA ASP A 99 4.86 2.55 -2.75
C ASP A 99 5.54 3.79 -2.16
N GLY A 100 4.80 4.53 -1.34
CA GLY A 100 5.24 5.80 -0.80
C GLY A 100 4.87 6.02 0.66
N ASP A 101 5.57 6.97 1.26
CA ASP A 101 5.42 7.44 2.62
C ASP A 101 5.31 8.95 2.63
N ILE A 102 4.44 9.45 3.52
CA ILE A 102 4.39 10.86 3.87
C ILE A 102 4.87 10.97 5.30
N TYR A 103 5.95 11.72 5.50
CA TYR A 103 6.47 12.10 6.80
C TYR A 103 6.09 13.55 7.07
N MET A 104 5.74 13.85 8.31
CA MET A 104 5.42 15.20 8.75
C MET A 104 6.27 15.57 9.95
N LYS A 105 6.58 16.86 10.06
CA LYS A 105 7.18 17.45 11.25
C LYS A 105 6.45 18.73 11.62
N ILE A 106 5.98 18.78 12.85
CA ILE A 106 5.21 19.90 13.39
C ILE A 106 6.01 20.55 14.51
N LYS A 107 6.25 21.86 14.40
CA LYS A 107 6.93 22.68 15.41
C LYS A 107 6.16 23.97 15.63
N GLY A 108 5.22 23.95 16.58
CA GLY A 108 4.33 25.09 16.82
C GLY A 108 3.42 25.34 15.61
N LYS A 109 3.60 26.49 14.94
CA LYS A 109 2.84 26.84 13.72
C LYS A 109 3.51 26.38 12.42
N GLU A 110 4.77 25.97 12.49
CA GLU A 110 5.53 25.50 11.34
C GLU A 110 5.23 24.03 11.06
N HIS A 111 5.03 23.72 9.78
CA HIS A 111 4.79 22.36 9.29
C HIS A 111 5.73 22.08 8.12
N GLU A 112 6.38 20.93 8.21
CA GLU A 112 7.19 20.36 7.14
C GLU A 112 6.58 19.01 6.75
N SER A 113 6.59 18.71 5.46
CA SER A 113 6.12 17.44 4.91
C SER A 113 7.14 16.92 3.92
N LEU A 114 7.44 15.64 4.01
CA LEU A 114 8.34 14.94 3.09
C LEU A 114 7.58 13.75 2.51
N ILE A 115 7.42 13.73 1.19
CA ILE A 115 6.90 12.59 0.46
C ILE A 115 8.11 11.81 -0.06
N VAL A 116 8.19 10.51 0.24
CA VAL A 116 9.19 9.60 -0.30
C VAL A 116 8.47 8.40 -0.87
N GLY A 117 8.60 8.14 -2.16
CA GLY A 117 8.02 6.96 -2.77
C GLY A 117 8.84 6.43 -3.92
N TYR A 118 8.53 5.20 -4.29
CA TYR A 118 9.13 4.50 -5.41
C TYR A 118 8.04 4.12 -6.41
N LYS A 119 8.26 4.49 -7.67
CA LYS A 119 7.44 4.07 -8.81
C LYS A 119 8.05 2.80 -9.38
N PHE A 120 7.23 1.76 -9.55
CA PHE A 120 7.64 0.48 -10.13
C PHE A 120 7.31 0.45 -11.63
N GLY A 121 8.03 -0.38 -12.41
CA GLY A 121 7.85 -0.55 -13.85
C GLY A 121 8.99 0.03 -14.70
N ASP A 122 8.79 0.11 -16.02
CA ASP A 122 9.85 0.41 -17.02
C ASP A 122 10.52 1.77 -16.88
N LYS A 123 9.82 2.74 -16.29
CA LYS A 123 10.35 4.09 -15.96
C LYS A 123 10.40 4.31 -14.45
N GLY A 124 10.59 3.22 -13.71
CA GLY A 124 10.62 3.24 -12.26
C GLY A 124 11.68 4.19 -11.71
N GLY A 125 11.46 4.66 -10.50
CA GLY A 125 12.35 5.65 -9.88
C GLY A 125 11.81 6.23 -8.59
N TRP A 126 12.72 6.92 -7.90
CA TRP A 126 12.41 7.63 -6.67
C TRP A 126 11.64 8.92 -6.96
N GLU A 127 10.60 9.13 -6.17
CA GLU A 127 9.91 10.40 -6.03
C GLU A 127 10.16 10.90 -4.61
N CYS A 128 10.83 12.04 -4.47
CA CYS A 128 11.10 12.63 -3.18
C CYS A 128 10.79 14.13 -3.23
N LYS A 129 9.76 14.55 -2.51
CA LYS A 129 9.27 15.94 -2.52
C LYS A 129 9.18 16.49 -1.12
N TYR A 130 9.81 17.62 -0.90
CA TYR A 130 9.80 18.31 0.39
C TYR A 130 8.98 19.59 0.33
N TYR A 131 8.20 19.80 1.38
CA TYR A 131 7.34 20.95 1.56
C TYR A 131 7.64 21.55 2.93
N SER A 132 7.78 22.86 2.98
CA SER A 132 7.94 23.61 4.24
C SER A 132 7.12 24.89 4.17
N SER A 133 6.59 25.32 5.32
CA SER A 133 5.96 26.63 5.45
C SER A 133 6.92 27.78 5.10
N VAL A 134 8.23 27.59 5.26
CA VAL A 134 9.26 28.58 4.91
C VAL A 134 9.41 28.73 3.39
N LEU A 135 9.14 27.67 2.63
CA LEU A 135 9.24 27.65 1.16
C LEU A 135 7.93 28.07 0.47
N ASN A 136 7.02 28.74 1.19
CA ASN A 136 5.68 29.07 0.70
C ASN A 136 4.94 27.85 0.10
N ARG A 137 5.17 26.65 0.68
CA ARG A 137 4.58 25.37 0.26
C ARG A 137 4.90 24.92 -1.17
N GLN A 138 5.92 25.49 -1.82
CA GLN A 138 6.40 24.94 -3.09
C GLN A 138 7.10 23.60 -2.86
N ALA A 139 6.89 22.66 -3.77
CA ALA A 139 7.56 21.37 -3.73
C ALA A 139 9.03 21.55 -4.11
N LEU A 140 9.93 21.19 -3.19
CA LEU A 140 11.34 21.03 -3.48
C LEU A 140 11.57 19.58 -3.88
N GLU A 141 11.85 19.35 -5.17
CA GLU A 141 12.30 18.05 -5.66
C GLU A 141 13.68 17.74 -5.08
N MET A 142 13.84 16.53 -4.56
CA MET A 142 15.08 16.09 -3.95
C MET A 142 15.44 14.67 -4.37
N THR A 143 16.70 14.31 -4.16
CA THR A 143 17.18 12.95 -4.35
C THR A 143 16.88 12.09 -3.12
N LYS A 144 16.82 10.77 -3.30
CA LYS A 144 16.61 9.82 -2.20
C LYS A 144 17.62 9.99 -1.05
N PRO A 145 18.94 10.17 -1.27
CA PRO A 145 19.88 10.42 -0.18
C PRO A 145 19.58 11.69 0.62
N GLN A 146 19.08 12.76 -0.03
CA GLN A 146 18.67 13.98 0.65
C GLN A 146 17.42 13.75 1.51
N ALA A 147 16.43 13.04 0.97
CA ALA A 147 15.24 12.64 1.72
C ALA A 147 15.61 11.77 2.93
N ASP A 148 16.53 10.81 2.77
CA ASP A 148 17.02 9.97 3.87
C ASP A 148 17.73 10.79 4.95
N SER A 149 18.50 11.80 4.55
CA SER A 149 19.13 12.73 5.49
C SER A 149 18.09 13.53 6.28
N VAL A 150 16.99 13.96 5.64
CA VAL A 150 15.87 14.64 6.33
C VAL A 150 15.20 13.70 7.33
N ILE A 151 14.87 12.47 6.93
CA ILE A 151 14.26 11.46 7.79
C ILE A 151 15.15 11.14 9.00
N GLN A 152 16.46 10.99 8.77
CA GLN A 152 17.43 10.76 9.83
C GLN A 152 17.53 11.96 10.79
N ASN A 153 17.58 13.18 10.28
CA ASN A 153 17.58 14.40 11.10
C ASN A 153 16.28 14.60 11.89
N TRP A 154 15.18 14.01 11.42
CA TRP A 154 13.90 13.97 12.12
C TRP A 154 13.82 12.85 13.16
N GLY A 155 14.82 11.97 13.24
CA GLY A 155 14.84 10.84 14.17
C GLY A 155 13.86 9.73 13.79
N LEU A 156 13.51 9.61 12.50
CA LEU A 156 12.47 8.69 12.01
C LEU A 156 13.02 7.47 11.25
N LYS A 157 14.35 7.36 11.13
CA LYS A 157 14.94 6.22 10.44
C LYS A 157 14.90 5.00 11.37
N GLU A 158 14.15 3.98 10.98
CA GLU A 158 14.21 2.66 11.60
C GLU A 158 15.59 2.05 11.33
N GLU A 159 16.24 1.53 12.39
CA GLU A 159 17.54 0.83 12.32
C GLU A 159 17.44 -0.49 11.54
#